data_AF-A0A9N9PJY0-F1
#
_entry.id   AF-A0A9N9PJY0-F1
#
_cell.length_a   1.000
_cell.length_b   1.000
_cell.length_c   1.000
_cell.angle_alpha   90.00
_cell.angle_beta   90.00
_cell.angle_gamma   90.00
#
_symmetry.space_group_name_H-M   'P 1'
#
loop_
_entity.id
_entity.type
_entity.pdbx_description
1 polymer ?
#
loop_
_entity_poly.entity_id
_entity_poly.type
_entity_poly.pdbx_seq_one_letter_code
_entity_poly.pdbx_strand_id
1 'polypeptide(L)'
;GPIVHPSVQSLLITPICPRSLSFRPALIPPTAKVKLEICGESRLTEVTIDGKKICMLSQGDFLEVKMSSYPIPCVNRIDKGIAWVKDINNLLKWNQSFVNKKHLIHELFET
;
A
#
# COMPACT_ATOMS: atom_id res chain seq x y z
N GLY A 1 -1.03 6.23 1.19
CA GLY A 1 -1.91 6.14 2.38
C GLY A 1 -1.06 5.96 3.63
N PRO A 2 -1.67 5.78 4.81
CA PRO A 2 -0.95 5.42 6.03
C PRO A 2 -0.27 4.05 5.88
N ILE A 3 0.74 3.80 6.71
CA ILE A 3 1.36 2.49 6.87
C ILE A 3 0.54 1.73 7.92
N VAL A 4 0.11 0.49 7.58
CA VAL A 4 -0.68 -0.37 8.46
C VAL A 4 0.15 -1.58 8.86
N HIS A 5 0.20 -1.89 10.16
CA HIS A 5 0.90 -3.07 10.65
C HIS A 5 0.20 -4.35 10.17
N PRO A 6 0.91 -5.40 9.69
CA PRO A 6 0.30 -6.60 9.12
C PRO A 6 -0.67 -7.36 10.04
N SER A 7 -0.52 -7.22 11.36
CA SER A 7 -1.45 -7.81 12.34
C SER A 7 -2.79 -7.08 12.47
N VAL A 8 -2.94 -5.88 11.90
CA VAL A 8 -4.20 -5.12 11.93
C VAL A 8 -5.09 -5.59 10.78
N GLN A 9 -6.08 -6.42 11.11
CA GLN A 9 -7.09 -6.86 10.13
C GLN A 9 -8.03 -5.71 9.80
N SER A 10 -7.89 -5.16 8.59
CA SER A 10 -8.66 -4.02 8.12
C SER A 10 -8.61 -3.91 6.60
N LEU A 11 -9.52 -3.14 6.01
CA LEU A 11 -9.38 -2.68 4.63
C LEU A 11 -8.94 -1.21 4.66
N LEU A 12 -8.01 -0.84 3.78
CA LEU A 12 -7.52 0.53 3.61
C LEU A 12 -7.93 1.06 2.24
N ILE A 13 -8.71 2.13 2.22
CA ILE A 13 -9.09 2.82 0.98
C ILE A 13 -8.27 4.09 0.87
N THR A 14 -7.51 4.27 -0.21
CA THR A 14 -6.76 5.49 -0.50
C THR A 14 -7.14 6.01 -1.88
N PRO A 15 -7.90 7.12 -1.97
CA PRO A 15 -8.18 7.78 -3.24
C PRO A 15 -6.88 8.25 -3.91
N ILE A 16 -6.79 8.09 -5.24
CA ILE A 16 -5.65 8.54 -6.04
C ILE A 16 -6.04 9.84 -6.74
N CYS A 17 -5.26 10.91 -6.51
CA CYS A 17 -5.47 12.25 -7.08
C CYS A 17 -6.95 12.73 -7.04
N PRO A 18 -7.63 12.66 -5.88
CA PRO A 18 -9.02 13.08 -5.79
C PRO A 18 -9.14 14.59 -6.07
N ARG A 19 -10.20 15.01 -6.78
CA ARG A 19 -10.47 16.44 -7.04
C ARG A 19 -10.87 17.23 -5.79
N SER A 20 -11.43 16.57 -4.78
CA SER A 20 -11.81 17.22 -3.53
C SER A 20 -10.67 17.13 -2.49
N LEU A 21 -10.46 18.25 -1.81
CA LEU A 21 -9.44 18.42 -0.76
C LEU A 21 -9.80 17.70 0.55
N SER A 22 -11.04 17.24 0.71
CA SER A 22 -11.51 16.54 1.91
C SER A 22 -11.32 15.02 1.85
N PHE A 23 -10.93 14.46 0.70
CA PHE A 23 -10.64 13.03 0.62
C PHE A 23 -9.40 12.70 1.44
N ARG A 24 -9.56 11.72 2.32
CA ARG A 24 -8.51 11.17 3.19
C ARG A 24 -8.54 9.65 3.06
N PRO A 25 -7.39 8.97 3.23
CA PRO A 25 -7.39 7.53 3.39
C PRO A 25 -8.31 7.11 4.54
N ALA A 26 -9.05 6.03 4.36
CA ALA A 26 -9.98 5.51 5.36
C ALA A 26 -9.62 4.06 5.71
N LEU A 27 -9.44 3.78 7.00
CA LEU A 27 -9.32 2.44 7.54
C LEU A 27 -10.71 1.97 7.96
N ILE A 28 -11.15 0.82 7.45
CA ILE A 28 -12.49 0.30 7.73
C ILE A 28 -12.42 -1.14 8.29
N PRO A 29 -13.44 -1.57 9.05
CA PRO A 29 -13.47 -2.91 9.64
C PRO A 29 -13.38 -4.03 8.60
N PRO A 30 -12.81 -5.21 8.96
CA PRO A 30 -12.67 -6.34 8.05
C PRO A 30 -14.01 -6.96 7.62
N THR A 31 -15.07 -6.72 8.39
CA THR A 31 -16.44 -7.16 8.11
C THR A 31 -17.17 -6.28 7.10
N ALA A 32 -16.60 -5.12 6.74
CA ALA A 32 -17.22 -4.20 5.81
C ALA A 32 -17.24 -4.75 4.38
N LYS A 33 -18.29 -4.40 3.65
CA LYS A 33 -18.38 -4.57 2.20
C LYS A 33 -18.37 -3.19 1.56
N VAL A 34 -17.45 -2.96 0.63
CA VAL A 34 -17.27 -1.68 -0.04
C VAL A 34 -17.79 -1.81 -1.45
N LYS A 35 -18.83 -1.04 -1.79
CA LYS A 35 -19.34 -0.93 -3.16
C LYS A 35 -18.80 0.35 -3.79
N LEU A 36 -18.10 0.24 -4.92
CA LEU A 36 -17.62 1.35 -5.73
C LEU A 36 -18.39 1.37 -7.05
N GLU A 37 -19.29 2.33 -7.22
CA GLU A 37 -20.14 2.43 -8.39
C GLU A 37 -19.56 3.40 -9.42
N ILE A 38 -19.63 3.01 -10.70
CA ILE A 38 -19.08 3.81 -11.79
C ILE A 38 -20.12 4.83 -12.24
N CYS A 39 -19.85 6.10 -11.96
CA CYS A 39 -20.70 7.21 -12.37
C CYS A 39 -20.90 7.23 -13.90
N GLY A 40 -22.09 7.65 -14.35
CA GLY A 40 -22.43 7.79 -15.78
C GLY A 40 -21.55 8.78 -16.54
N GLU A 41 -20.87 9.70 -15.85
CA GLU A 41 -19.90 10.62 -16.48
C GLU A 41 -18.48 10.05 -16.55
N SER A 42 -18.26 8.83 -16.03
CA SER A 42 -16.97 8.18 -16.09
C SER A 42 -16.62 7.79 -17.52
N ARG A 43 -15.36 7.97 -17.90
CA ARG A 43 -14.84 7.59 -19.22
C ARG A 43 -14.54 6.09 -19.24
N LEU A 44 -13.27 5.76 -19.00
CA LEU A 44 -12.75 4.39 -19.02
C LEU A 44 -12.34 4.01 -17.60
N THR A 45 -12.92 2.94 -17.07
CA THR A 45 -12.56 2.42 -15.75
C THR A 45 -11.98 1.02 -15.88
N GLU A 46 -10.77 0.83 -15.37
CA GLU A 46 -10.07 -0.46 -15.38
C GLU A 46 -9.90 -0.95 -13.94
N VAL A 47 -10.09 -2.24 -13.73
CA VAL A 47 -9.79 -2.90 -12.45
C VAL A 47 -8.51 -3.70 -12.58
N THR A 48 -7.58 -3.41 -11.68
CA THR A 48 -6.30 -4.10 -11.56
C THR A 48 -6.15 -4.63 -10.14
N ILE A 49 -5.81 -5.91 -10.02
CA ILE A 49 -5.57 -6.59 -8.74
C ILE A 49 -4.12 -7.07 -8.73
N ASP A 50 -3.37 -6.70 -7.69
CA ASP A 50 -1.93 -7.01 -7.54
C ASP A 50 -1.09 -6.67 -8.78
N GLY A 51 -1.42 -5.55 -9.45
CA GLY A 51 -0.72 -5.06 -10.64
C GLY A 51 -1.10 -5.76 -11.96
N LYS A 52 -2.06 -6.69 -11.95
CA LYS A 52 -2.57 -7.34 -13.16
C LYS A 52 -3.95 -6.80 -13.55
N LYS A 53 -4.08 -6.39 -14.81
CA LYS A 53 -5.37 -6.00 -15.39
C LYS A 53 -6.34 -7.18 -15.37
N ILE A 54 -7.53 -6.96 -14.79
CA ILE A 54 -8.57 -7.99 -14.66
C ILE A 54 -9.69 -7.75 -15.67
N CYS A 55 -10.27 -6.55 -15.65
CA CYS A 55 -11.40 -6.22 -16.51
C CYS A 55 -11.57 -4.71 -16.68
N MET A 56 -12.45 -4.36 -17.63
CA MET A 56 -12.97 -3.00 -17.79
C MET A 56 -14.36 -2.93 -17.17
N LEU A 57 -14.69 -1.83 -16.50
CA LEU A 57 -16.02 -1.55 -15.98
C LEU A 57 -16.68 -0.47 -16.84
N SER A 58 -17.95 -0.70 -17.15
CA SER A 58 -18.83 0.23 -17.84
C SER A 58 -19.56 1.15 -16.86
N GLN A 59 -20.21 2.18 -17.37
CA GLN A 59 -21.06 3.06 -16.57
C GLN A 59 -22.23 2.28 -15.97
N GLY A 60 -22.55 2.54 -14.69
CA GLY A 60 -23.56 1.80 -13.95
C GLY A 60 -23.08 0.46 -13.36
N ASP A 61 -21.91 -0.05 -13.79
CA ASP A 61 -21.27 -1.17 -13.11
C ASP A 61 -20.77 -0.76 -11.72
N PHE A 62 -20.49 -1.75 -10.90
CA PHE A 62 -19.86 -1.54 -9.61
C PHE A 62 -18.86 -2.63 -9.27
N LEU A 63 -17.91 -2.29 -8.40
CA LEU A 63 -16.99 -3.22 -7.77
C LEU A 63 -17.39 -3.41 -6.31
N GLU A 64 -17.59 -4.65 -5.87
CA GLU A 64 -17.74 -4.99 -4.45
C GLU A 64 -16.42 -5.56 -3.91
N VAL A 65 -15.87 -4.93 -2.87
CA VAL A 65 -14.65 -5.37 -2.19
C VAL A 65 -14.98 -5.79 -0.76
N LYS A 66 -14.51 -6.97 -0.37
CA LYS A 66 -14.65 -7.52 0.99
C LYS A 66 -13.41 -8.33 1.36
N MET A 67 -13.20 -8.54 2.65
CA MET A 67 -12.15 -9.45 3.11
C MET A 67 -12.50 -10.90 2.71
N SER A 68 -11.51 -11.66 2.22
CA SER A 68 -11.67 -13.06 1.84
C SER A 68 -11.85 -13.95 3.08
N SER A 69 -12.70 -14.98 2.96
CA SER A 69 -12.80 -16.04 3.97
C SER A 69 -11.57 -16.97 4.00
N TYR A 70 -10.68 -16.84 3.01
CA TYR A 70 -9.48 -17.66 2.86
C TYR A 70 -8.24 -16.75 2.81
N PRO A 71 -7.67 -16.35 3.98
CA PRO A 71 -6.46 -15.54 4.03
C PRO A 71 -5.24 -16.36 3.60
N ILE A 72 -4.25 -15.69 3.02
CA ILE A 72 -2.98 -16.31 2.62
C ILE A 72 -2.07 -16.42 3.86
N PRO A 73 -1.62 -17.64 4.25
CA PRO A 73 -0.67 -17.79 5.35
C PRO A 73 0.69 -17.19 4.98
N CYS A 74 1.19 -16.28 5.82
CA CYS A 74 2.52 -15.68 5.67
C CYS A 74 3.47 -16.27 6.72
N VAL A 75 4.67 -16.69 6.30
CA VAL A 75 5.70 -17.24 7.19
C VAL A 75 6.75 -16.17 7.48
N ASN A 76 7.03 -15.92 8.76
CA ASN A 76 8.05 -14.98 9.22
C ASN A 76 9.23 -15.71 9.87
N ARG A 77 10.46 -15.22 9.64
CA ARG A 77 11.71 -15.85 10.11
C ARG A 77 12.03 -15.58 11.59
N ILE A 78 11.51 -14.50 12.18
CA ILE A 78 11.84 -14.01 13.53
C ILE A 78 10.54 -13.60 14.27
N ASP A 79 10.59 -13.61 15.60
CA ASP A 79 9.47 -13.35 16.52
C ASP A 79 8.64 -12.08 16.24
N LYS A 80 7.36 -12.19 16.59
CA LYS A 80 6.24 -11.32 16.22
C LYS A 80 6.50 -9.83 16.49
N GLY A 81 6.67 -9.04 15.43
CA GLY A 81 6.64 -7.57 15.44
C GLY A 81 7.99 -6.87 15.25
N ILE A 82 9.08 -7.41 15.81
CA ILE A 82 10.42 -6.79 15.69
C ILE A 82 10.92 -6.84 14.24
N ALA A 83 10.67 -7.96 13.54
CA ALA A 83 11.06 -8.13 12.15
C ALA A 83 10.44 -7.06 11.24
N TRP A 84 9.12 -6.85 11.34
CA TRP A 84 8.43 -5.86 10.50
C TRP A 84 8.95 -4.44 10.70
N VAL A 85 9.14 -4.01 11.96
CA VAL A 85 9.68 -2.66 12.25
C VAL A 85 11.10 -2.51 11.71
N LYS A 86 11.95 -3.52 11.84
CA LYS A 86 13.30 -3.52 11.28
C LYS A 86 13.26 -3.46 9.75
N ASP A 87 12.42 -4.28 9.12
CA ASP A 87 12.33 -4.40 7.66
C ASP A 87 11.80 -3.11 7.04
N ILE A 88 10.77 -2.49 7.61
CA ILE A 88 10.22 -1.24 7.09
C ILE A 88 11.19 -0.06 7.25
N ASN A 89 11.92 0.02 8.38
CA ASN A 89 12.98 1.00 8.57
C ASN A 89 14.12 0.81 7.57
N ASN A 90 14.51 -0.45 7.31
CA ASN A 90 15.54 -0.77 6.33
C ASN A 90 15.10 -0.47 4.89
N LEU A 91 13.82 -0.66 4.56
CA LEU A 91 13.26 -0.39 3.23
C LEU A 91 13.13 1.11 2.98
N LEU A 92 12.52 1.83 3.92
CA LEU A 92 12.22 3.26 3.77
C LEU A 92 13.39 4.17 4.17
N LYS A 93 14.43 3.62 4.79
CA LYS A 93 15.66 4.32 5.22
C LYS A 93 15.37 5.53 6.12
N TRP A 94 14.39 5.41 7.01
CA TRP A 94 14.01 6.49 7.92
C TRP A 94 15.20 6.95 8.78
N ASN A 95 15.32 8.27 8.95
CA ASN A 95 16.31 8.93 9.80
C ASN A 95 17.77 8.54 9.50
N GLN A 96 18.07 8.01 8.32
CA GLN A 96 19.45 7.80 7.88
C GLN A 96 20.02 9.11 7.37
N SER A 97 21.18 9.52 7.90
CA SER A 97 21.94 10.65 7.36
C SER A 97 22.35 10.33 5.93
N PHE A 98 22.22 11.31 5.03
CA PHE A 98 22.79 11.21 3.68
C PHE A 98 24.30 11.03 3.80
N VAL A 99 24.79 9.80 3.63
CA VAL A 99 26.24 9.54 3.64
C VAL A 99 26.81 10.15 2.37
N ASN A 100 27.57 11.23 2.52
CA ASN A 100 28.22 11.90 1.40
C ASN A 100 29.36 11.00 0.90
N LYS A 101 29.16 10.33 -0.25
CA LYS A 101 30.12 9.40 -0.87
C LYS A 101 31.50 10.01 -1.16
N LYS A 102 31.70 11.32 -1.00
CA LYS A 102 32.97 12.01 -1.24
C LYS A 102 34.11 11.64 -0.28
N HIS A 103 33.84 11.03 0.88
CA HIS A 103 34.92 10.62 1.81
C HIS A 103 35.53 9.25 1.53
N LEU A 104 34.89 8.39 0.73
CA LEU A 104 35.41 7.03 0.45
C LEU A 104 36.55 6.99 -0.58
N ILE A 105 36.85 8.11 -1.26
CA ILE A 105 37.89 8.16 -2.30
C ILE A 105 39.22 8.68 -1.74
N HIS A 106 39.22 9.43 -0.63
CA HIS A 106 40.47 9.95 -0.05
C HIS A 106 41.22 8.94 0.82
N GLU A 107 40.57 7.94 1.39
CA GLU A 107 41.25 6.90 2.21
C GLU A 107 41.89 5.77 1.37
N LEU A 108 41.64 5.71 0.05
CA LEU A 108 42.20 4.66 -0.82
C LEU A 108 43.49 5.07 -1.55
N PHE A 109 44.01 6.27 -1.30
CA PHE A 109 45.24 6.79 -1.96
C PHE A 109 46.31 7.30 -0.99
N GLU A 110 46.22 7.03 0.32
CA GLU A 110 47.25 7.39 1.32
C GLU A 110 47.97 6.18 1.97
N THR A 111 48.01 5.03 1.29
CA THR A 111 48.93 3.92 1.66
C THR A 111 49.83 3.54 0.50
#